data_AF-A0A965MY28-F1
#
_entry.id   AF-A0A965MY28-F1
#
_cell.length_a   1.000
_cell.length_b   1.000
_cell.length_c   1.000
_cell.angle_alpha   90.00
_cell.angle_beta   90.00
_cell.angle_gamma   90.00
#
_symmetry.space_group_name_H-M   'P 1'
#
loop_
_entity.id
_entity.type
_entity.pdbx_description
1 polymer ?
#
loop_
_entity_poly.entity_id
_entity_poly.type
_entity_poly.pdbx_seq_one_letter_code
_entity_poly.pdbx_strand_id
1 'polypeptide(L)'
;MKALKEQLPKSEIHYATKRQFRELMQGCTSIDYVHTFEKRTTEIWSALKKENFDFVIDLHNNLRSRCLSGYLSKKTFRYPKLNIQKWILVALKWDFLPSIHVVDRYFESIQKLGIKNTHQNNSFYIPKEAELNLKDWELKQNDFVAITLGAQFKTKQFPFEKLIQLIDKLPFPIVLLGGKSEVELAEKIIDHYSERMIVNFTNKISILEAGFIVKNAASLVTNDTGIMHIASCFDTPIHLTWGNTVRKFGMYSYRPQSSELTSEYEVKLSCRPCSKIGFEKCPKGHHKCMMNIDESKILEGITKDLSNK
;
A
#
# COMPACT_ATOMS: atom_id res chain seq x y z
N MET A 1 -11.90 4.53 -9.59
CA MET A 1 -11.87 5.95 -10.02
C MET A 1 -11.63 6.00 -11.53
N LYS A 2 -10.49 5.52 -12.03
CA LYS A 2 -10.24 5.32 -13.48
C LYS A 2 -11.44 4.72 -14.24
N ALA A 3 -11.94 3.56 -13.81
CA ALA A 3 -13.10 2.93 -14.43
C ALA A 3 -14.39 3.78 -14.42
N LEU A 4 -14.60 4.65 -13.41
CA LEU A 4 -15.73 5.58 -13.40
C LEU A 4 -15.54 6.65 -14.48
N LYS A 5 -14.34 7.22 -14.59
CA LYS A 5 -14.05 8.26 -15.59
C LYS A 5 -14.12 7.70 -17.02
N GLU A 6 -13.69 6.46 -17.23
CA GLU A 6 -13.74 5.81 -18.55
C GLU A 6 -15.15 5.40 -18.97
N GLN A 7 -15.94 4.83 -18.05
CA GLN A 7 -17.28 4.30 -18.37
C GLN A 7 -18.39 5.35 -18.16
N LEU A 8 -18.10 6.46 -17.48
CA LEU A 8 -18.95 7.65 -17.33
C LEU A 8 -18.12 8.91 -17.65
N PRO A 9 -17.75 9.16 -18.92
CA PRO A 9 -16.81 10.23 -19.29
C PRO A 9 -17.30 11.65 -18.98
N LYS A 10 -18.62 11.83 -18.84
CA LYS A 10 -19.24 13.11 -18.46
C LYS A 10 -19.31 13.31 -16.93
N SER A 11 -18.85 12.34 -16.15
CA SER A 11 -18.90 12.43 -14.68
C SER A 11 -17.81 13.34 -14.14
N GLU A 12 -18.17 14.10 -13.11
CA GLU A 12 -17.26 14.85 -12.25
C GLU A 12 -17.07 14.06 -10.95
N ILE A 13 -15.81 13.77 -10.60
CA ILE A 13 -15.44 12.87 -9.51
C ILE A 13 -14.82 13.69 -8.38
N HIS A 14 -15.57 13.83 -7.29
CA HIS A 14 -15.10 14.43 -6.05
C HIS A 14 -14.62 13.35 -5.08
N TYR A 15 -13.46 13.55 -4.46
CA TYR A 15 -12.88 12.63 -3.50
C TYR A 15 -12.62 13.31 -2.15
N ALA A 16 -13.20 12.75 -1.08
CA ALA A 16 -13.03 13.26 0.27
C ALA A 16 -11.99 12.46 1.06
N THR A 17 -10.95 13.11 1.58
CA THR A 17 -9.87 12.46 2.34
C THR A 17 -9.28 13.35 3.43
N LYS A 18 -8.43 12.80 4.30
CA LYS A 18 -7.68 13.62 5.27
C LYS A 18 -6.65 14.48 4.55
N ARG A 19 -6.35 15.68 5.08
CA ARG A 19 -5.34 16.60 4.52
C ARG A 19 -3.99 15.93 4.25
N GLN A 20 -3.53 15.10 5.19
CA GLN A 20 -2.27 14.35 5.08
C GLN A 20 -2.18 13.42 3.85
N PHE A 21 -3.31 13.05 3.23
CA PHE A 21 -3.33 12.20 2.04
C PHE A 21 -3.62 12.99 0.76
N ARG A 22 -3.68 14.33 0.82
CA ARG A 22 -3.97 15.16 -0.37
C ARG A 22 -2.94 14.93 -1.46
N GLU A 23 -1.67 14.88 -1.09
CA GLU A 23 -0.56 14.71 -2.02
C GLU A 23 -0.66 13.38 -2.79
N LEU A 24 -1.01 12.29 -2.10
CA LEU A 24 -1.25 10.98 -2.73
C LEU A 24 -2.31 11.05 -3.85
N MET A 25 -3.32 11.93 -3.71
CA MET A 25 -4.38 12.06 -4.72
C MET A 25 -3.90 12.69 -6.01
N GLN A 26 -2.77 13.41 -6.03
CA GLN A 26 -2.18 13.95 -7.26
C GLN A 26 -1.72 12.82 -8.20
N GLY A 27 -1.41 11.64 -7.66
CA GLY A 27 -1.11 10.46 -8.47
C GLY A 27 -2.33 9.80 -9.13
N CYS A 28 -3.54 10.31 -8.88
CA CYS A 28 -4.77 9.83 -9.50
C CYS A 28 -5.38 10.88 -10.43
N THR A 29 -5.11 10.77 -11.73
CA THR A 29 -5.59 11.71 -12.75
C THR A 29 -7.10 11.64 -13.02
N SER A 30 -7.80 10.65 -12.46
CA SER A 30 -9.24 10.45 -12.66
C SER A 30 -10.11 11.19 -11.63
N ILE A 31 -9.52 11.98 -10.73
CA ILE A 31 -10.25 12.75 -9.72
C ILE A 31 -10.25 14.22 -10.15
N ASP A 32 -11.43 14.83 -10.21
CA ASP A 32 -11.59 16.23 -10.60
C ASP A 32 -11.38 17.17 -9.40
N TYR A 33 -11.90 16.80 -8.22
CA TYR A 33 -11.78 17.62 -7.00
C TYR A 33 -11.43 16.80 -5.76
N VAL A 34 -10.43 17.26 -5.01
CA VAL A 34 -10.01 16.66 -3.73
C VAL A 34 -10.44 17.54 -2.56
N HIS A 35 -11.41 17.05 -1.79
CA HIS A 35 -11.92 17.70 -0.58
C HIS A 35 -11.19 17.17 0.64
N THR A 36 -10.51 18.06 1.36
CA THR A 36 -9.69 17.66 2.52
C THR A 36 -10.21 18.19 3.84
N PHE A 37 -10.13 17.36 4.87
CA PHE A 37 -10.40 17.73 6.26
C PHE A 37 -9.22 17.37 7.16
N GLU A 38 -9.05 18.04 8.29
CA GLU A 38 -7.96 17.77 9.23
C GLU A 38 -8.34 16.68 10.22
N LYS A 39 -9.38 16.94 11.03
CA LYS A 39 -9.75 16.06 12.15
C LYS A 39 -11.07 15.36 11.91
N ARG A 40 -12.10 16.09 11.48
CA ARG A 40 -13.48 15.62 11.37
C ARG A 40 -14.04 15.91 9.99
N THR A 41 -14.81 14.96 9.46
CA THR A 41 -15.48 15.13 8.16
C THR A 41 -16.44 16.32 8.16
N THR A 42 -16.99 16.71 9.32
CA THR A 42 -17.92 17.83 9.47
C THR A 42 -17.37 19.15 8.96
N GLU A 43 -16.03 19.32 8.95
CA GLU A 43 -15.33 20.49 8.42
C GLU A 43 -15.67 20.77 6.95
N ILE A 44 -15.99 19.71 6.17
CA ILE A 44 -16.28 19.82 4.73
C ILE A 44 -17.74 19.53 4.38
N TRP A 45 -18.63 19.32 5.36
CA TRP A 45 -20.03 18.92 5.11
C TRP A 45 -20.82 19.96 4.32
N SER A 46 -20.77 21.22 4.75
CA SER A 46 -21.50 22.31 4.09
C SER A 46 -21.02 22.54 2.65
N ALA A 47 -19.70 22.51 2.44
CA ALA A 47 -19.11 22.62 1.10
C ALA A 47 -19.60 21.48 0.19
N LEU A 48 -19.47 20.23 0.64
CA LEU A 48 -19.92 19.06 -0.13
C LEU A 48 -21.43 19.04 -0.40
N LYS A 49 -22.25 19.61 0.50
CA LYS A 49 -23.70 19.68 0.28
C LYS A 49 -24.06 20.64 -0.85
N LYS A 50 -23.29 21.73 -1.03
CA LYS A 50 -23.48 22.72 -2.10
C LYS A 50 -23.19 22.15 -3.49
N GLU A 51 -22.29 21.18 -3.60
CA GLU A 51 -21.96 20.49 -4.86
C GLU A 51 -23.13 19.69 -5.45
N ASN A 52 -24.16 19.38 -4.64
CA ASN A 52 -25.39 18.72 -5.10
C ASN A 52 -25.21 17.40 -5.88
N PHE A 53 -24.26 16.55 -5.47
CA PHE A 53 -23.94 15.25 -6.12
C PHE A 53 -25.17 14.39 -6.50
N ASP A 54 -25.08 13.64 -7.59
CA ASP A 54 -26.11 12.66 -7.99
C ASP A 54 -26.15 11.45 -7.05
N PHE A 55 -24.97 10.95 -6.68
CA PHE A 55 -24.82 9.81 -5.78
C PHE A 55 -23.48 9.88 -5.03
N VAL A 56 -23.36 9.06 -3.98
CA VAL A 56 -22.16 8.92 -3.15
C VAL A 56 -21.65 7.48 -3.22
N ILE A 57 -20.34 7.30 -3.41
CA ILE A 57 -19.68 6.00 -3.28
C ILE A 57 -18.87 6.02 -1.97
N ASP A 58 -19.40 5.36 -0.93
CA ASP A 58 -18.76 5.28 0.38
C ASP A 58 -17.93 4.00 0.51
N LEU A 59 -16.66 4.10 0.08
CA LEU A 59 -15.65 3.04 0.18
C LEU A 59 -15.00 2.92 1.56
N HIS A 60 -15.38 3.77 2.53
CA HIS A 60 -14.89 3.65 3.90
C HIS A 60 -15.88 2.80 4.74
N ASN A 61 -17.17 3.04 4.55
CA ASN A 61 -18.30 2.36 5.19
C ASN A 61 -18.05 2.19 6.71
N ASN A 62 -17.75 3.31 7.38
CA ASN A 62 -17.64 3.41 8.82
C ASN A 62 -18.66 4.43 9.35
N LEU A 63 -18.79 4.58 10.67
CA LEU A 63 -19.76 5.52 11.25
C LEU A 63 -19.59 6.95 10.71
N ARG A 64 -18.35 7.46 10.67
CA ARG A 64 -18.05 8.83 10.21
C ARG A 64 -18.44 9.06 8.75
N SER A 65 -18.10 8.14 7.85
CA SER A 65 -18.45 8.24 6.43
C SER A 65 -19.95 8.05 6.20
N ARG A 66 -20.60 7.19 7.00
CA ARG A 66 -22.06 7.02 6.98
C ARG A 66 -22.78 8.29 7.42
N CYS A 67 -22.34 8.96 8.48
CA CYS A 67 -22.88 10.24 8.90
C CYS A 67 -22.75 11.31 7.80
N LEU A 68 -21.56 11.43 7.17
CA LEU A 68 -21.36 12.34 6.03
C LEU A 68 -22.31 12.00 4.87
N SER A 69 -22.35 10.75 4.41
CA SER A 69 -23.22 10.36 3.30
C SER A 69 -24.72 10.56 3.62
N GLY A 70 -25.14 10.35 4.88
CA GLY A 70 -26.49 10.64 5.34
C GLY A 70 -26.83 12.13 5.32
N TYR A 71 -25.89 12.98 5.76
CA TYR A 71 -26.02 14.43 5.69
C TYR A 71 -26.14 14.94 4.24
N LEU A 72 -25.41 14.33 3.30
CA LEU A 72 -25.54 14.65 1.88
C LEU A 72 -26.91 14.23 1.31
N SER A 73 -27.56 13.22 1.90
CA SER A 73 -28.92 12.77 1.56
C SER A 73 -29.06 12.35 0.09
N LYS A 74 -28.02 11.70 -0.44
CA LYS A 74 -27.96 11.19 -1.82
C LYS A 74 -27.94 9.67 -1.84
N LYS A 75 -28.32 9.09 -2.98
CA LYS A 75 -28.21 7.64 -3.20
C LYS A 75 -26.78 7.21 -2.92
N THR A 76 -26.58 6.26 -2.00
CA THR A 76 -25.24 5.89 -1.53
C THR A 76 -24.95 4.42 -1.80
N PHE A 77 -23.83 4.16 -2.47
CA PHE A 77 -23.27 2.85 -2.74
C PHE A 77 -22.17 2.53 -1.73
N ARG A 78 -22.15 1.31 -1.20
CA ARG A 78 -21.17 0.89 -0.17
C ARG A 78 -20.64 -0.49 -0.48
N TYR A 79 -19.35 -0.66 -0.28
CA TYR A 79 -18.71 -1.96 -0.47
C TYR A 79 -18.92 -2.88 0.76
N PRO A 80 -18.95 -4.20 0.54
CA PRO A 80 -19.04 -5.17 1.62
C PRO A 80 -17.69 -5.31 2.35
N LYS A 81 -17.64 -4.83 3.60
CA LYS A 81 -16.40 -4.89 4.41
C LYS A 81 -16.05 -6.30 4.89
N LEU A 82 -17.04 -7.20 4.93
CA LEU A 82 -16.94 -8.55 5.48
C LEU A 82 -16.34 -8.57 6.90
N ASN A 83 -16.68 -7.58 7.73
CA ASN A 83 -16.05 -7.42 9.06
C ASN A 83 -16.32 -8.62 9.97
N ILE A 84 -17.50 -9.26 9.87
CA ILE A 84 -17.87 -10.43 10.66
C ILE A 84 -17.02 -11.62 10.25
N GLN A 85 -16.91 -11.91 8.95
CA GLN A 85 -16.08 -12.99 8.43
C GLN A 85 -14.60 -12.79 8.78
N LYS A 86 -14.10 -11.55 8.68
CA LYS A 86 -12.73 -11.21 9.11
C LYS A 86 -12.54 -11.43 10.61
N TRP A 87 -13.54 -11.08 11.43
CA TRP A 87 -13.50 -11.33 12.87
C TRP A 87 -13.50 -12.83 13.19
N ILE A 88 -14.36 -13.63 12.54
CA ILE A 88 -14.38 -15.09 12.69
C ILE A 88 -13.02 -15.70 12.36
N LEU A 89 -12.40 -15.29 11.25
CA LEU A 89 -11.06 -15.77 10.88
C LEU A 89 -10.00 -15.41 11.93
N VAL A 90 -10.03 -14.20 12.49
CA VAL A 90 -9.04 -13.80 13.50
C VAL A 90 -9.29 -14.48 14.85
N ALA A 91 -10.54 -14.52 15.30
CA ALA A 91 -10.91 -15.01 16.63
C ALA A 91 -10.95 -16.55 16.71
N LEU A 92 -11.56 -17.20 15.71
CA LEU A 92 -11.84 -18.64 15.71
C LEU A 92 -10.96 -19.43 14.73
N LYS A 93 -10.20 -18.77 13.86
CA LYS A 93 -9.39 -19.39 12.79
C LYS A 93 -10.19 -20.15 11.73
N TRP A 94 -11.49 -19.89 11.65
CA TRP A 94 -12.35 -20.45 10.61
C TRP A 94 -12.43 -19.50 9.41
N ASP A 95 -12.06 -20.00 8.23
CA ASP A 95 -12.05 -19.22 7.01
C ASP A 95 -13.40 -19.28 6.27
N PHE A 96 -14.20 -18.23 6.45
CA PHE A 96 -15.41 -17.96 5.66
C PHE A 96 -15.23 -16.79 4.69
N LEU A 97 -13.98 -16.33 4.46
CA LEU A 97 -13.75 -15.24 3.54
C LEU A 97 -13.74 -15.74 2.09
N PRO A 98 -14.36 -15.01 1.16
CA PRO A 98 -14.20 -15.29 -0.25
C PRO A 98 -12.78 -14.92 -0.68
N SER A 99 -12.25 -15.63 -1.68
CA SER A 99 -10.95 -15.33 -2.29
C SER A 99 -11.06 -14.17 -3.28
N ILE A 100 -11.47 -12.99 -2.81
CA ILE A 100 -11.75 -11.80 -3.62
C ILE A 100 -10.93 -10.61 -3.09
N HIS A 101 -10.33 -9.85 -4.01
CA HIS A 101 -9.54 -8.67 -3.66
C HIS A 101 -10.45 -7.49 -3.23
N VAL A 102 -9.92 -6.56 -2.43
CA VAL A 102 -10.70 -5.40 -1.97
C VAL A 102 -11.10 -4.48 -3.13
N VAL A 103 -10.28 -4.39 -4.18
CA VAL A 103 -10.60 -3.63 -5.40
C VAL A 103 -11.84 -4.21 -6.07
N ASP A 104 -11.93 -5.53 -6.21
CA ASP A 104 -13.14 -6.19 -6.76
C ASP A 104 -14.37 -5.92 -5.89
N ARG A 105 -14.21 -5.96 -4.55
CA ARG A 105 -15.30 -5.57 -3.64
C ARG A 105 -15.70 -4.09 -3.78
N TYR A 106 -14.78 -3.20 -4.12
CA TYR A 106 -15.13 -1.82 -4.45
C TYR A 106 -15.98 -1.76 -5.73
N PHE A 107 -15.66 -2.56 -6.74
CA PHE A 107 -16.50 -2.68 -7.95
C PHE A 107 -17.89 -3.26 -7.66
N GLU A 108 -18.03 -4.23 -6.73
CA GLU A 108 -19.34 -4.74 -6.31
C GLU A 108 -20.27 -3.62 -5.81
N SER A 109 -19.71 -2.58 -5.17
CA SER A 109 -20.51 -1.45 -4.68
C SER A 109 -21.15 -0.63 -5.81
N ILE A 110 -20.47 -0.54 -6.96
CA ILE A 110 -20.86 0.28 -8.11
C ILE A 110 -21.36 -0.54 -9.30
N GLN A 111 -21.49 -1.86 -9.17
CA GLN A 111 -22.00 -2.73 -10.23
C GLN A 111 -23.39 -2.29 -10.72
N LYS A 112 -24.24 -1.76 -9.81
CA LYS A 112 -25.58 -1.23 -10.13
C LYS A 112 -25.55 0.05 -10.99
N LEU A 113 -24.39 0.69 -11.14
CA LEU A 113 -24.18 1.80 -12.06
C LEU A 113 -23.77 1.31 -13.47
N GLY A 114 -23.75 0.00 -13.70
CA GLY A 114 -23.27 -0.59 -14.95
C GLY A 114 -21.74 -0.63 -15.07
N ILE A 115 -21.02 -0.20 -14.04
CA ILE A 115 -19.55 -0.11 -14.04
C ILE A 115 -18.95 -1.49 -13.82
N LYS A 116 -18.07 -1.91 -14.73
CA LYS A 116 -17.38 -3.20 -14.68
C LYS A 116 -15.90 -3.02 -14.37
N ASN A 117 -15.34 -3.98 -13.65
CA ASN A 117 -13.90 -4.09 -13.51
C ASN A 117 -13.31 -4.67 -14.80
N THR A 118 -12.43 -3.94 -15.47
CA THR A 118 -11.70 -4.44 -16.64
C THR A 118 -10.50 -5.30 -16.26
N HIS A 119 -10.25 -5.48 -14.96
CA HIS A 119 -9.11 -6.21 -14.40
C HIS A 119 -7.77 -5.77 -15.01
N GLN A 120 -7.65 -4.48 -15.30
CA GLN A 120 -6.37 -3.87 -15.65
C GLN A 120 -5.56 -3.57 -14.39
N ASN A 121 -4.24 -3.56 -14.53
CA ASN A 121 -3.39 -3.00 -13.51
C ASN A 121 -3.73 -1.51 -13.28
N ASN A 122 -3.59 -1.06 -12.04
CA ASN A 122 -3.78 0.36 -11.74
C ASN A 122 -2.61 1.18 -12.30
N SER A 123 -2.83 2.49 -12.42
CA SER A 123 -1.80 3.46 -12.78
C SER A 123 -1.62 4.46 -11.66
N PHE A 124 -0.39 4.91 -11.44
CA PHE A 124 -0.07 5.99 -10.51
C PHE A 124 0.76 7.02 -11.25
N TYR A 125 0.21 8.23 -11.38
CA TYR A 125 0.87 9.33 -12.07
C TYR A 125 1.96 9.92 -11.17
N ILE A 126 3.14 10.15 -11.72
CA ILE A 126 4.23 10.86 -11.07
C ILE A 126 4.32 12.22 -11.74
N PRO A 127 3.98 13.32 -11.03
CA PRO A 127 4.19 14.67 -11.55
C PRO A 127 5.68 14.92 -11.80
N LYS A 128 6.00 15.79 -12.76
CA LYS A 128 7.38 16.11 -13.14
C LYS A 128 8.19 16.65 -11.96
N GLU A 129 7.53 17.38 -11.06
CA GLU A 129 8.12 17.95 -9.84
C GLU A 129 8.54 16.89 -8.82
N ALA A 130 7.97 15.67 -8.91
CA ALA A 130 8.32 14.53 -8.07
C ALA A 130 9.36 13.60 -8.73
N GLU A 131 9.83 13.91 -9.94
CA GLU A 131 10.91 13.17 -10.59
C GLU A 131 12.27 13.63 -10.04
N LEU A 132 12.93 12.73 -9.31
CA LEU A 132 14.25 12.98 -8.74
C LEU A 132 15.36 12.68 -9.76
N ASN A 133 16.46 13.43 -9.71
CA ASN A 133 17.64 13.08 -10.49
C ASN A 133 18.45 11.98 -9.78
N LEU A 134 18.24 10.72 -10.17
CA LEU A 134 18.89 9.55 -9.55
C LEU A 134 20.43 9.66 -9.48
N LYS A 135 21.05 10.38 -10.42
CA LYS A 135 22.51 10.57 -10.47
C LYS A 135 23.05 11.34 -9.26
N ASP A 136 22.23 12.15 -8.60
CA ASP A 136 22.63 12.91 -7.41
C ASP A 136 23.00 11.97 -6.23
N TRP A 137 22.59 10.70 -6.31
CA TRP A 137 22.90 9.64 -5.35
C TRP A 137 23.60 8.43 -5.98
N GLU A 138 24.22 8.61 -7.15
CA GLU A 138 24.90 7.54 -7.90
C GLU A 138 23.99 6.36 -8.28
N LEU A 139 22.67 6.56 -8.26
CA LEU A 139 21.69 5.55 -8.65
C LEU A 139 21.43 5.58 -10.15
N LYS A 140 21.15 4.42 -10.74
CA LYS A 140 20.60 4.32 -12.09
C LYS A 140 19.26 3.61 -12.08
N GLN A 141 18.43 3.95 -13.07
CA GLN A 141 17.17 3.24 -13.25
C GLN A 141 17.44 1.74 -13.38
N ASN A 142 16.67 0.94 -12.68
CA ASN A 142 16.71 -0.51 -12.67
C ASN A 142 18.01 -1.15 -12.10
N ASP A 143 18.86 -0.41 -11.38
CA ASP A 143 20.11 -0.98 -10.81
C ASP A 143 20.13 -1.15 -9.28
N PHE A 144 19.11 -0.65 -8.58
CA PHE A 144 19.07 -0.63 -7.12
C PHE A 144 17.85 -1.34 -6.55
N VAL A 145 17.97 -1.77 -5.30
CA VAL A 145 16.87 -2.38 -4.53
C VAL A 145 16.26 -1.34 -3.60
N ALA A 146 14.98 -1.06 -3.76
CA ALA A 146 14.24 -0.23 -2.81
C ALA A 146 13.74 -1.10 -1.65
N ILE A 147 13.94 -0.65 -0.41
CA ILE A 147 13.48 -1.34 0.79
C ILE A 147 12.60 -0.40 1.60
N THR A 148 11.36 -0.80 1.87
CA THR A 148 10.50 -0.06 2.80
C THR A 148 10.70 -0.56 4.22
N LEU A 149 11.21 0.29 5.09
CA LEU A 149 11.46 -0.04 6.51
C LEU A 149 10.16 -0.15 7.31
N GLY A 150 9.16 0.64 6.92
CA GLY A 150 7.98 0.87 7.72
C GLY A 150 6.91 -0.20 7.56
N ALA A 151 5.98 -0.13 8.49
CA ALA A 151 4.61 -0.59 8.37
C ALA A 151 3.81 0.17 9.44
N GLN A 152 2.51 0.34 9.24
CA GLN A 152 1.68 1.06 10.21
C GLN A 152 1.74 0.45 11.62
N PHE A 153 2.05 -0.84 11.73
CA PHE A 153 2.12 -1.59 12.98
C PHE A 153 3.40 -2.41 13.04
N LYS A 154 4.13 -2.39 14.17
CA LYS A 154 5.39 -3.15 14.34
C LYS A 154 5.29 -4.64 14.05
N THR A 155 4.14 -5.26 14.31
CA THR A 155 3.92 -6.69 14.00
C THR A 155 3.93 -7.03 12.51
N LYS A 156 3.91 -6.01 11.64
CA LYS A 156 4.03 -6.13 10.19
C LYS A 156 5.40 -5.67 9.68
N GLN A 157 6.26 -5.09 10.51
CA GLN A 157 7.58 -4.61 10.09
C GLN A 157 8.56 -5.78 10.01
N PHE A 158 9.40 -5.78 8.96
CA PHE A 158 10.52 -6.71 8.84
C PHE A 158 11.52 -6.46 9.98
N PRO A 159 11.86 -7.47 10.80
CA PRO A 159 12.74 -7.29 11.94
C PRO A 159 14.11 -6.78 11.51
N PHE A 160 14.71 -5.93 12.35
CA PHE A 160 16.01 -5.31 12.05
C PHE A 160 17.09 -6.36 11.77
N GLU A 161 17.17 -7.40 12.58
CA GLU A 161 18.18 -8.46 12.45
C GLU A 161 18.03 -9.21 11.12
N LYS A 162 16.79 -9.46 10.69
CA LYS A 162 16.48 -10.09 9.40
C LYS A 162 16.79 -9.14 8.25
N LEU A 163 16.56 -7.85 8.44
CA LEU A 163 16.88 -6.84 7.44
C LEU A 163 18.39 -6.71 7.24
N ILE A 164 19.18 -6.70 8.31
CA ILE A 164 20.65 -6.72 8.22
C ILE A 164 21.12 -7.96 7.44
N GLN A 165 20.64 -9.16 7.80
CA GLN A 165 20.98 -10.41 7.09
C GLN A 165 20.63 -10.37 5.59
N LEU A 166 19.53 -9.72 5.22
CA LEU A 166 19.15 -9.53 3.82
C LEU A 166 20.08 -8.54 3.12
N ILE A 167 20.33 -7.38 3.76
CA ILE A 167 21.20 -6.33 3.22
C ILE A 167 22.60 -6.89 2.97
N ASP A 168 23.21 -7.59 3.94
CA ASP A 168 24.55 -8.18 3.83
C ASP A 168 24.76 -8.96 2.53
N LYS A 169 23.75 -9.72 2.11
CA LYS A 169 23.83 -10.62 0.95
C LYS A 169 23.44 -9.97 -0.38
N LEU A 170 22.88 -8.77 -0.37
CA LEU A 170 22.60 -8.04 -1.60
C LEU A 170 23.92 -7.50 -2.19
N PRO A 171 24.22 -7.62 -3.48
CA PRO A 171 25.41 -6.99 -4.05
C PRO A 171 25.14 -5.62 -4.68
N PHE A 172 23.92 -5.10 -4.55
CA PHE A 172 23.44 -3.91 -5.27
C PHE A 172 23.27 -2.69 -4.35
N PRO A 173 23.23 -1.47 -4.92
CA PRO A 173 22.84 -0.27 -4.19
C PRO A 173 21.46 -0.43 -3.55
N ILE A 174 21.30 0.12 -2.36
CA ILE A 174 20.06 0.03 -1.59
C ILE A 174 19.49 1.42 -1.36
N VAL A 175 18.17 1.54 -1.53
CA VAL A 175 17.44 2.76 -1.21
C VAL A 175 16.45 2.47 -0.08
N LEU A 176 16.61 3.15 1.05
CA LEU A 176 15.71 3.02 2.20
C LEU A 176 14.55 4.02 2.09
N LEU A 177 13.33 3.49 2.15
CA LEU A 177 12.09 4.26 2.16
C LEU A 177 11.35 4.05 3.48
N GLY A 178 10.73 5.10 3.99
CA GLY A 178 9.97 5.05 5.23
C GLY A 178 9.43 6.42 5.63
N GLY A 179 8.55 6.44 6.62
CA GLY A 179 8.01 7.66 7.19
C GLY A 179 8.78 8.10 8.43
N LYS A 180 8.22 9.08 9.13
CA LYS A 180 8.78 9.63 10.38
C LYS A 180 9.03 8.57 11.45
N SER A 181 8.20 7.52 11.53
CA SER A 181 8.33 6.46 12.54
C SER A 181 9.54 5.54 12.32
N GLU A 182 10.15 5.58 11.14
CA GLU A 182 11.25 4.68 10.77
C GLU A 182 12.63 5.37 10.77
N VAL A 183 12.71 6.66 11.10
CA VAL A 183 13.97 7.42 11.07
C VAL A 183 15.05 6.76 11.93
N GLU A 184 14.75 6.42 13.18
CA GLU A 184 15.69 5.75 14.09
C GLU A 184 16.15 4.39 13.57
N LEU A 185 15.27 3.65 12.89
CA LEU A 185 15.61 2.36 12.27
C LEU A 185 16.53 2.55 11.07
N ALA A 186 16.26 3.57 10.24
CA ALA A 186 17.09 3.90 9.09
C ALA A 186 18.50 4.35 9.52
N GLU A 187 18.59 5.18 10.55
CA GLU A 187 19.87 5.62 11.13
C GLU A 187 20.68 4.43 11.65
N LYS A 188 20.07 3.50 12.39
CA LYS A 188 20.74 2.26 12.83
C LYS A 188 21.30 1.43 11.68
N ILE A 189 20.61 1.40 10.53
CA ILE A 189 21.11 0.69 9.34
C ILE A 189 22.31 1.43 8.74
N ILE A 190 22.23 2.76 8.61
CA ILE A 190 23.33 3.57 8.07
C ILE A 190 24.57 3.47 8.97
N ASP A 191 24.40 3.55 10.29
CA ASP A 191 25.49 3.42 11.25
C ASP A 191 26.13 2.02 11.23
N HIS A 192 25.34 0.99 10.90
CA HIS A 192 25.84 -0.39 10.75
C HIS A 192 26.69 -0.58 9.49
N TYR A 193 26.49 0.24 8.45
CA TYR A 193 27.14 0.09 7.16
C TYR A 193 27.87 1.38 6.74
N SER A 194 29.14 1.52 7.16
CA SER A 194 29.95 2.70 6.85
C SER A 194 30.46 2.78 5.41
N GLU A 195 30.70 1.63 4.75
CA GLU A 195 31.34 1.56 3.42
C GLU A 195 30.39 1.16 2.30
N ARG A 196 29.13 0.87 2.62
CA ARG A 196 28.16 0.36 1.67
C ARG A 196 27.32 1.48 1.08
N MET A 197 27.06 1.43 -0.23
CA MET A 197 26.16 2.37 -0.88
C MET A 197 24.70 2.14 -0.45
N ILE A 198 24.26 2.92 0.54
CA ILE A 198 22.88 2.95 1.02
C ILE A 198 22.37 4.39 1.00
N VAL A 199 21.36 4.65 0.17
CA VAL A 199 20.70 5.95 0.07
C VAL A 199 19.49 5.96 1.00
N ASN A 200 19.54 6.78 2.06
CA ASN A 200 18.45 6.87 3.02
C ASN A 200 17.52 8.05 2.70
N PHE A 201 16.33 7.76 2.17
CA PHE A 201 15.25 8.73 1.94
C PHE A 201 14.13 8.70 3.00
N THR A 202 14.30 7.94 4.08
CA THR A 202 13.32 7.83 5.17
C THR A 202 12.97 9.20 5.73
N ASN A 203 11.70 9.60 5.62
CA ASN A 203 11.18 10.91 6.02
C ASN A 203 11.88 12.13 5.34
N LYS A 204 12.52 11.94 4.17
CA LYS A 204 13.20 13.02 3.43
C LYS A 204 12.53 13.39 2.12
N ILE A 205 11.67 12.53 1.61
CA ILE A 205 10.95 12.72 0.34
C ILE A 205 9.44 12.52 0.54
N SER A 206 8.66 13.12 -0.34
CA SER A 206 7.22 12.97 -0.45
C SER A 206 6.81 11.55 -0.87
N ILE A 207 5.51 11.26 -0.75
CA ILE A 207 4.95 9.97 -1.20
C ILE A 207 5.00 9.82 -2.73
N LEU A 208 4.97 10.93 -3.48
CA LEU A 208 5.07 10.92 -4.94
C LEU A 208 6.51 10.62 -5.38
N GLU A 209 7.50 11.28 -4.76
CA GLU A 209 8.91 11.00 -4.99
C GLU A 209 9.28 9.57 -4.58
N ALA A 210 8.73 9.05 -3.47
CA ALA A 210 8.88 7.63 -3.11
C ALA A 210 8.29 6.71 -4.19
N GLY A 211 7.16 7.08 -4.79
CA GLY A 211 6.60 6.40 -5.96
C GLY A 211 7.54 6.43 -7.17
N PHE A 212 8.20 7.57 -7.43
CA PHE A 212 9.22 7.69 -8.48
C PHE A 212 10.43 6.78 -8.23
N ILE A 213 10.95 6.74 -7.00
CA ILE A 213 12.03 5.82 -6.62
C ILE A 213 11.61 4.37 -6.87
N VAL A 214 10.42 3.97 -6.42
CA VAL A 214 9.91 2.60 -6.62
C VAL A 214 9.75 2.27 -8.11
N LYS A 215 9.21 3.18 -8.91
CA LYS A 215 9.05 3.01 -10.37
C LYS A 215 10.40 2.74 -11.07
N ASN A 216 11.49 3.31 -10.55
CA ASN A 216 12.82 3.18 -11.13
C ASN A 216 13.69 2.12 -10.43
N ALA A 217 13.20 1.44 -9.39
CA ALA A 217 13.94 0.40 -8.71
C ALA A 217 14.02 -0.88 -9.56
N ALA A 218 15.10 -1.63 -9.40
CA ALA A 218 15.21 -2.96 -9.97
C ALA A 218 14.18 -3.92 -9.36
N SER A 219 14.04 -3.85 -8.03
CA SER A 219 13.12 -4.64 -7.23
C SER A 219 12.75 -3.87 -5.94
N LEU A 220 11.59 -4.17 -5.37
CA LEU A 220 11.08 -3.60 -4.13
C LEU A 220 10.91 -4.67 -3.06
N VAL A 221 11.60 -4.53 -1.92
CA VAL A 221 11.31 -5.31 -0.71
C VAL A 221 10.41 -4.48 0.19
N THR A 222 9.21 -5.01 0.49
CA THR A 222 8.23 -4.27 1.27
C THR A 222 7.43 -5.15 2.22
N ASN A 223 6.90 -4.52 3.25
CA ASN A 223 5.90 -5.12 4.12
C ASN A 223 4.49 -4.76 3.59
N ASP A 224 3.45 -5.28 4.24
CA ASP A 224 2.06 -4.86 4.00
C ASP A 224 1.87 -3.37 4.41
N THR A 225 2.13 -2.47 3.46
CA THR A 225 2.15 -1.00 3.61
C THR A 225 1.53 -0.26 2.42
N GLY A 226 1.37 1.07 2.55
CA GLY A 226 0.92 1.92 1.45
C GLY A 226 1.84 1.89 0.22
N ILE A 227 3.17 1.77 0.41
CA ILE A 227 4.12 1.76 -0.71
C ILE A 227 3.93 0.51 -1.58
N MET A 228 3.63 -0.66 -0.99
CA MET A 228 3.26 -1.87 -1.75
C MET A 228 2.10 -1.59 -2.73
N HIS A 229 1.08 -0.84 -2.30
CA HIS A 229 -0.05 -0.51 -3.17
C HIS A 229 0.34 0.48 -4.28
N ILE A 230 1.22 1.45 -4.02
CA ILE A 230 1.75 2.33 -5.07
C ILE A 230 2.59 1.54 -6.06
N ALA A 231 3.46 0.67 -5.56
CA ALA A 231 4.29 -0.22 -6.38
C ALA A 231 3.44 -1.07 -7.31
N SER A 232 2.25 -1.53 -6.86
CA SER A 232 1.35 -2.34 -7.68
C SER A 232 0.90 -1.65 -8.99
N CYS A 233 1.09 -0.34 -9.12
CA CYS A 233 0.81 0.45 -10.31
C CYS A 233 1.97 0.54 -11.32
N PHE A 234 3.12 -0.08 -11.02
CA PHE A 234 4.32 -0.12 -11.86
C PHE A 234 4.72 -1.56 -12.16
N ASP A 235 5.69 -1.74 -13.05
CA ASP A 235 6.26 -3.05 -13.41
C ASP A 235 7.44 -3.46 -12.51
N THR A 236 7.71 -2.69 -11.45
CA THR A 236 8.73 -3.06 -10.45
C THR A 236 8.33 -4.36 -9.74
N PRO A 237 9.17 -5.41 -9.75
CA PRO A 237 8.94 -6.60 -8.94
C PRO A 237 8.78 -6.26 -7.45
N ILE A 238 7.83 -6.94 -6.78
CA ILE A 238 7.51 -6.73 -5.36
C ILE A 238 7.82 -8.01 -4.59
N HIS A 239 8.68 -7.91 -3.60
CA HIS A 239 8.92 -8.90 -2.57
C HIS A 239 8.20 -8.49 -1.29
N LEU A 240 6.99 -9.03 -1.10
CA LEU A 240 6.09 -8.68 -0.01
C LEU A 240 6.25 -9.66 1.16
N THR A 241 6.63 -9.16 2.33
CA THR A 241 6.63 -9.96 3.56
C THR A 241 5.33 -9.79 4.33
N TRP A 242 4.80 -10.90 4.85
CA TRP A 242 3.58 -10.93 5.64
C TRP A 242 3.81 -11.32 7.08
N GLY A 243 3.45 -10.41 7.99
CA GLY A 243 3.48 -10.65 9.43
C GLY A 243 2.20 -11.30 9.95
N ASN A 244 1.58 -10.63 10.91
CA ASN A 244 0.39 -11.15 11.59
C ASN A 244 -0.91 -10.99 10.80
N THR A 245 -0.89 -10.30 9.65
CA THR A 245 -1.99 -10.21 8.68
C THR A 245 -1.85 -11.29 7.60
N VAL A 246 -2.93 -11.54 6.85
CA VAL A 246 -3.00 -12.56 5.80
C VAL A 246 -3.52 -12.00 4.50
N ARG A 247 -3.01 -12.53 3.38
CA ARG A 247 -3.47 -12.26 2.02
C ARG A 247 -5.00 -12.37 1.87
N LYS A 248 -5.63 -13.31 2.60
CA LYS A 248 -7.08 -13.58 2.58
C LYS A 248 -7.96 -12.37 2.92
N PHE A 249 -7.42 -11.34 3.58
CA PHE A 249 -8.17 -10.09 3.77
C PHE A 249 -8.41 -9.31 2.46
N GLY A 250 -7.75 -9.70 1.37
CA GLY A 250 -7.87 -9.14 0.03
C GLY A 250 -7.20 -7.77 -0.07
N MET A 251 -6.13 -7.54 0.68
CA MET A 251 -5.39 -6.27 0.75
C MET A 251 -3.95 -6.42 0.22
N TYR A 252 -3.73 -7.36 -0.69
CA TYR A 252 -2.41 -7.57 -1.31
C TYR A 252 -2.20 -6.59 -2.48
N SER A 253 -1.05 -6.67 -3.18
CA SER A 253 -0.80 -5.86 -4.37
C SER A 253 -1.78 -6.22 -5.50
N TYR A 254 -2.56 -5.26 -5.99
CA TYR A 254 -3.56 -5.55 -7.02
C TYR A 254 -2.94 -5.48 -8.42
N ARG A 255 -2.42 -6.62 -8.88
CA ARG A 255 -1.84 -6.80 -10.22
C ARG A 255 -2.51 -7.94 -10.99
N PRO A 256 -3.77 -7.78 -11.45
CA PRO A 256 -4.47 -8.83 -12.19
C PRO A 256 -3.77 -9.25 -13.49
N GLN A 257 -2.99 -8.37 -14.15
CA GLN A 257 -2.32 -8.67 -15.42
C GLN A 257 -0.82 -9.01 -15.27
N SER A 258 -0.25 -8.80 -14.08
CA SER A 258 1.17 -9.05 -13.81
C SER A 258 1.40 -9.58 -12.39
N SER A 259 0.58 -10.55 -12.00
CA SER A 259 0.60 -11.14 -10.66
C SER A 259 1.93 -11.83 -10.33
N GLU A 260 2.64 -12.31 -11.36
CA GLU A 260 3.96 -12.92 -11.30
C GLU A 260 5.07 -11.95 -10.86
N LEU A 261 4.85 -10.63 -11.01
CA LEU A 261 5.75 -9.60 -10.50
C LEU A 261 5.58 -9.37 -8.99
N THR A 262 4.77 -10.16 -8.29
CA THR A 262 4.67 -10.14 -6.82
C THR A 262 5.02 -11.51 -6.26
N SER A 263 6.07 -11.55 -5.44
CA SER A 263 6.41 -12.69 -4.59
C SER A 263 5.99 -12.39 -3.15
N GLU A 264 5.22 -13.29 -2.55
CA GLU A 264 4.72 -13.14 -1.18
C GLU A 264 5.42 -14.14 -0.23
N TYR A 265 6.00 -13.63 0.85
CA TYR A 265 6.74 -14.41 1.84
C TYR A 265 5.98 -14.43 3.16
N GLU A 266 5.53 -15.62 3.56
CA GLU A 266 4.75 -15.81 4.78
C GLU A 266 5.14 -17.08 5.54
N VAL A 267 4.95 -17.03 6.85
CA VAL A 267 5.15 -18.20 7.73
C VAL A 267 3.79 -18.69 8.21
N LYS A 268 3.51 -19.98 8.01
CA LYS A 268 2.31 -20.64 8.55
C LYS A 268 2.47 -20.86 10.05
N LEU A 269 1.57 -20.27 10.84
CA LEU A 269 1.53 -20.41 12.29
C LEU A 269 0.08 -20.55 12.75
N SER A 270 -0.18 -21.37 13.76
CA SER A 270 -1.53 -21.56 14.32
C SER A 270 -2.15 -20.27 14.87
N CYS A 271 -1.33 -19.32 15.34
CA CYS A 271 -1.82 -18.04 15.83
C CYS A 271 -2.22 -17.06 14.71
N ARG A 272 -1.76 -17.26 13.47
CA ARG A 272 -1.94 -16.33 12.35
C ARG A 272 -3.28 -16.57 11.62
N PRO A 273 -4.03 -15.53 11.26
CA PRO A 273 -3.79 -14.11 11.52
C PRO A 273 -4.10 -13.73 12.98
N CYS A 274 -3.24 -12.93 13.61
CA CYS A 274 -3.52 -12.43 14.96
C CYS A 274 -4.37 -11.15 14.96
N SER A 275 -4.39 -10.42 13.83
CA SER A 275 -5.11 -9.16 13.67
C SER A 275 -5.57 -9.00 12.23
N LYS A 276 -6.65 -8.23 12.04
CA LYS A 276 -7.10 -7.79 10.71
C LYS A 276 -6.15 -6.76 10.09
N ILE A 277 -5.52 -5.92 10.93
CA ILE A 277 -4.77 -4.74 10.48
C ILE A 277 -3.33 -4.69 10.99
N GLY A 278 -3.04 -5.34 12.12
CA GLY A 278 -1.77 -5.26 12.84
C GLY A 278 -1.94 -4.86 14.31
N PHE A 279 -0.83 -4.86 15.03
CA PHE A 279 -0.64 -4.41 16.42
C PHE A 279 0.77 -3.84 16.63
N GLU A 280 0.95 -2.98 17.65
CA GLU A 280 2.26 -2.45 18.06
C GLU A 280 3.18 -3.49 18.70
N LYS A 281 2.61 -4.57 19.26
CA LYS A 281 3.38 -5.68 19.85
C LYS A 281 2.77 -7.02 19.46
N CYS A 282 3.62 -8.02 19.31
CA CYS A 282 3.16 -9.38 19.02
C CYS A 282 2.36 -9.91 20.23
N PRO A 283 1.08 -10.31 20.06
CA PRO A 283 0.27 -10.78 21.18
C PRO A 283 0.74 -12.13 21.73
N LYS A 284 1.66 -12.81 21.04
CA LYS A 284 2.31 -14.06 21.47
C LYS A 284 3.76 -13.86 21.92
N GLY A 285 4.26 -12.62 21.93
CA GLY A 285 5.62 -12.27 22.37
C GLY A 285 6.77 -12.69 21.43
N HIS A 286 6.59 -13.70 20.59
CA HIS A 286 7.69 -14.31 19.85
C HIS A 286 7.97 -13.73 18.45
N HIS A 287 7.00 -13.04 17.82
CA HIS A 287 7.09 -12.48 16.45
C HIS A 287 7.57 -13.42 15.32
N LYS A 288 7.63 -14.74 15.57
CA LYS A 288 7.93 -15.83 14.60
C LYS A 288 7.31 -15.69 13.20
N CYS A 289 6.17 -15.02 13.02
CA CYS A 289 5.60 -14.82 11.67
C CYS A 289 6.51 -14.01 10.76
N MET A 290 7.33 -13.11 11.33
CA MET A 290 8.33 -12.34 10.60
C MET A 290 9.74 -12.90 10.79
N MET A 291 10.10 -13.31 12.02
CA MET A 291 11.45 -13.81 12.32
C MET A 291 11.82 -15.08 11.53
N ASN A 292 10.83 -15.95 11.26
CA ASN A 292 11.04 -17.20 10.53
C ASN A 292 10.85 -17.05 9.02
N ILE A 293 10.70 -15.83 8.50
CA ILE A 293 10.72 -15.61 7.05
C ILE A 293 12.11 -15.97 6.54
N ASP A 294 12.13 -16.78 5.50
CA ASP A 294 13.34 -17.24 4.83
C ASP A 294 13.84 -16.17 3.87
N GLU A 295 14.89 -15.46 4.28
CA GLU A 295 15.51 -14.38 3.52
C GLU A 295 16.26 -14.89 2.28
N SER A 296 16.65 -16.17 2.22
CA SER A 296 17.32 -16.71 1.03
C SER A 296 16.39 -16.69 -0.17
N LYS A 297 15.10 -16.99 0.03
CA LYS A 297 14.09 -16.92 -1.02
C LYS A 297 13.84 -15.50 -1.50
N ILE A 298 13.91 -14.52 -0.58
CA ILE A 298 13.82 -13.10 -0.95
C ILE A 298 15.01 -12.74 -1.84
N LEU A 299 16.22 -13.11 -1.42
CA LEU A 299 17.45 -12.86 -2.17
C LEU A 299 17.43 -13.51 -3.56
N GLU A 300 17.03 -14.78 -3.66
CA GLU A 300 16.89 -15.49 -4.94
C GLU A 300 15.96 -14.75 -5.90
N GLY A 301 14.82 -14.26 -5.40
CA GLY A 301 13.89 -13.44 -6.17
C GLY A 301 14.52 -12.14 -6.68
N ILE A 302 15.18 -11.40 -5.79
CA ILE A 302 15.84 -10.13 -6.13
C ILE A 302 16.95 -10.34 -7.16
N THR A 303 17.79 -11.36 -6.98
CA THR A 303 18.86 -11.69 -7.93
C THR A 303 18.30 -12.02 -9.31
N LYS A 304 17.19 -12.76 -9.38
CA LYS A 304 16.50 -13.05 -10.64
C LYS A 304 15.97 -11.80 -11.32
N ASP A 305 15.37 -10.88 -10.56
CA ASP A 305 14.85 -9.62 -11.12
C ASP A 305 15.96 -8.78 -11.76
N LEU A 306 17.13 -8.75 -11.12
CA LEU A 306 18.30 -8.01 -11.57
C LEU A 306 19.04 -8.68 -12.74
N SER A 307 18.99 -10.00 -12.86
CA SER A 307 19.57 -10.71 -14.02
C SER A 307 18.76 -10.57 -15.31
N ASN A 308 17.49 -10.18 -15.21
CA ASN A 308 16.56 -10.06 -16.35
C ASN A 308 16.48 -8.64 -16.93
N LYS A 309 17.29 -7.68 -16.43
CA LYS A 309 17.30 -6.27 -16.85
C LYS A 309 18.66 -5.91 -17.42
#